data_AF-A0A3C1ZTZ7-F1
#
_entry.id   AF-A0A3C1ZTZ7-F1
#
_cell.length_a   1.000
_cell.length_b   1.000
_cell.length_c   1.000
_cell.angle_alpha   90.00
_cell.angle_beta   90.00
_cell.angle_gamma   90.00
#
_symmetry.space_group_name_H-M   'P 1'
#
loop_
_entity.id
_entity.type
_entity.pdbx_description
1 polymer ?
#
loop_
_entity_poly.entity_id
_entity_poly.type
_entity_poly.pdbx_seq_one_letter_code
_entity_poly.pdbx_strand_id
1 'polypeptide(L)'
;GVISSELPEFATTVSPDGRELFFNRTAEDRSSMRIYRASWNEGGWAQPTALPFTQGDYVDVDPFLSHDGNRLYFSSNRPSARGESVFNHWYVDRVDSGWSDPLLVEAPLNSDSAEIYITMTKSGTAYFRTARWGSRDLTRVPFQNGSYQEAERLVFTQQGDSVYANNPAISSQEDFLVGMSFMPEHSDPDLFITWNTGQDWTELQNLGPKVNTPYTEFAAGLSKDDRTLYFTSERPGMVPALVDAEARPPGDLYAISLDKVAPGFLVDERGKEITIPTPDGVTVYGDLYTVDKANPTILLLHQGGANVRGEYHTIIPMLLEKEYNVLALDLRQGGERFGYFNRTAARTSERYHYCDAYPDVAAGLQYLEAEGYTKPVIWGSSFSATLAIQVGAERPEAVEAVLAFSPAQGPPMKECQPNPYFEQISVPLMVFRPRSELSYEGLTKQLAMIEEYGHQTYIAENGVHGSSMLVAERVEGDVTPHWDRVWAFLGEL
;
A
#
# COMPACT_ATOMS: atom_id res chain seq x y z
N GLY A 1 4.23 -2.93 28.37
CA GLY A 1 5.05 -4.16 28.24
C GLY A 1 6.35 -3.93 28.99
N VAL A 2 7.48 -4.56 28.62
CA VAL A 2 8.81 -4.11 29.12
C VAL A 2 9.40 -2.98 28.26
N ILE A 3 8.85 -2.77 27.06
CA ILE A 3 9.23 -1.73 26.11
C ILE A 3 8.45 -0.45 26.39
N SER A 4 7.13 -0.43 26.16
CA SER A 4 6.31 0.74 26.52
C SER A 4 6.25 0.88 28.04
N SER A 5 6.66 2.05 28.56
CA SER A 5 6.80 2.35 29.99
C SER A 5 6.11 3.68 30.35
N GLU A 6 6.31 4.18 31.57
CA GLU A 6 5.81 5.51 31.97
C GLU A 6 6.56 6.65 31.25
N LEU A 7 7.70 6.35 30.63
CA LEU A 7 8.52 7.30 29.90
C LEU A 7 8.12 7.32 28.41
N PRO A 8 8.20 8.46 27.71
CA PRO A 8 7.91 8.50 26.28
C PRO A 8 8.92 7.66 25.48
N GLU A 9 8.39 6.85 24.56
CA GLU A 9 9.16 6.08 23.59
C GLU A 9 8.79 6.45 22.15
N PHE A 10 9.77 6.53 21.25
CA PHE A 10 9.49 6.82 19.83
C PHE A 10 10.57 6.29 18.89
N ALA A 11 10.35 6.47 17.58
CA ALA A 11 11.27 6.16 16.48
C ALA A 11 11.89 4.76 16.58
N THR A 12 11.16 3.78 16.04
CA THR A 12 11.53 2.37 16.15
C THR A 12 12.15 1.83 14.88
N THR A 13 13.19 1.01 15.04
CA THR A 13 13.75 0.18 13.97
C THR A 13 14.02 -1.23 14.49
N VAL A 14 13.92 -2.23 13.60
CA VAL A 14 13.99 -3.65 13.96
C VAL A 14 15.08 -4.36 13.14
N SER A 15 15.71 -5.37 13.73
CA SER A 15 16.66 -6.23 13.02
C SER A 15 16.00 -7.04 11.89
N PRO A 16 16.77 -7.47 10.87
CA PRO A 16 16.23 -8.27 9.77
C PRO A 16 15.55 -9.57 10.20
N ASP A 17 16.00 -10.17 11.30
CA ASP A 17 15.41 -11.38 11.89
C ASP A 17 14.25 -11.10 12.85
N GLY A 18 13.89 -9.83 13.07
CA GLY A 18 12.82 -9.42 13.99
C GLY A 18 13.17 -9.55 15.47
N ARG A 19 14.42 -9.89 15.83
CA ARG A 19 14.81 -10.25 17.20
C ARG A 19 15.45 -9.11 18.00
N GLU A 20 15.74 -7.98 17.39
CA GLU A 20 16.26 -6.80 18.08
C GLU A 20 15.40 -5.60 17.72
N LEU A 21 15.01 -4.84 18.74
CA LEU A 21 14.33 -3.56 18.59
C LEU A 21 15.26 -2.46 19.08
N PHE A 22 15.36 -1.40 18.31
CA PHE A 22 16.03 -0.16 18.71
C PHE A 22 15.02 0.98 18.67
N PHE A 23 15.01 1.79 19.71
CA PHE A 23 14.03 2.87 19.85
C PHE A 23 14.56 3.97 20.76
N ASN A 24 13.99 5.17 20.65
CA ASN A 24 14.23 6.23 21.60
C ASN A 24 13.39 6.07 22.86
N ARG A 25 13.99 6.37 24.01
CA ARG A 25 13.25 6.62 25.26
C ARG A 25 13.74 7.91 25.90
N THR A 26 12.81 8.72 26.38
CA THR A 26 13.12 10.04 26.96
C THR A 26 12.75 10.14 28.42
N ALA A 27 13.40 11.05 29.15
CA ALA A 27 12.81 11.56 30.39
C ALA A 27 11.50 12.29 30.07
N GLU A 28 10.57 12.39 31.03
CA GLU A 28 9.29 13.10 30.87
C GLU A 28 9.48 14.55 30.44
N ASP A 29 10.45 15.24 31.05
CA ASP A 29 10.82 16.63 30.74
C ASP A 29 11.69 16.76 29.47
N ARG A 30 11.94 15.64 28.77
CA ARG A 30 12.80 15.54 27.58
C ARG A 30 14.25 16.00 27.80
N SER A 31 14.71 16.09 29.06
CA SER A 31 16.09 16.46 29.41
C SER A 31 17.13 15.42 28.98
N SER A 32 16.70 14.17 28.79
CA SER A 32 17.50 13.06 28.28
C SER A 32 16.73 12.35 27.18
N MET A 33 17.32 12.19 26.01
CA MET A 33 16.83 11.28 24.96
C MET A 33 17.97 10.35 24.56
N ARG A 34 17.72 9.04 24.67
CA ARG A 34 18.72 8.02 24.39
C ARG A 34 18.13 6.93 23.52
N ILE A 35 19.01 6.19 22.86
CA ILE A 35 18.65 5.01 22.07
C ILE A 35 18.80 3.76 22.94
N TYR A 36 17.72 3.00 23.04
CA TYR A 36 17.63 1.74 23.75
C TYR A 36 17.57 0.56 22.78
N ARG A 37 18.02 -0.60 23.25
CA ARG A 37 17.89 -1.89 22.58
C ARG A 37 17.12 -2.86 23.46
N ALA A 38 16.15 -3.56 22.86
CA ALA A 38 15.52 -4.74 23.43
C ALA A 38 15.78 -5.96 22.52
N SER A 39 15.89 -7.15 23.10
CA SER A 39 16.04 -8.39 22.34
C SER A 39 14.86 -9.32 22.59
N TRP A 40 14.38 -9.98 21.56
CA TRP A 40 13.35 -11.00 21.66
C TRP A 40 13.94 -12.35 22.02
N ASN A 41 13.43 -12.94 23.10
CA ASN A 41 13.73 -14.31 23.53
C ASN A 41 12.46 -15.18 23.38
N GLU A 42 12.57 -16.52 23.51
CA GLU A 42 11.47 -17.49 23.30
C GLU A 42 10.19 -17.26 24.14
N GLY A 43 10.15 -16.27 25.03
CA GLY A 43 8.98 -15.87 25.81
C GLY A 43 8.63 -14.37 25.79
N GLY A 44 9.30 -13.55 24.96
CA GLY A 44 9.01 -12.11 24.83
C GLY A 44 10.25 -11.22 24.76
N TRP A 45 10.00 -9.90 24.73
CA TRP A 45 11.05 -8.89 24.80
C TRP A 45 11.75 -8.88 26.16
N ALA A 46 13.08 -8.83 26.14
CA ALA A 46 13.91 -8.59 27.32
C ALA A 46 13.84 -7.11 27.75
N GLN A 47 14.24 -6.84 28.98
CA GLN A 47 14.32 -5.47 29.51
C GLN A 47 15.24 -4.60 28.63
N PRO A 48 14.76 -3.45 28.14
CA PRO A 48 15.57 -2.59 27.28
C PRO A 48 16.78 -2.02 28.00
N THR A 49 17.90 -1.89 27.29
CA THR A 49 19.13 -1.27 27.80
C THR A 49 19.59 -0.15 26.87
N ALA A 50 20.07 0.96 27.43
CA ALA A 50 20.63 2.05 26.63
C ALA A 50 21.90 1.58 25.92
N LEU A 51 22.09 2.00 24.67
CA LEU A 51 23.30 1.68 23.91
C LEU A 51 24.54 2.40 24.51
N PRO A 52 25.74 1.80 24.40
CA PRO A 52 26.93 2.33 25.08
C PRO A 52 27.35 3.73 24.61
N PHE A 53 27.02 4.15 23.39
CA PHE A 53 27.42 5.45 22.83
C PHE A 53 26.49 6.63 23.19
N THR A 54 25.39 6.37 23.92
CA THR A 54 24.35 7.37 24.25
C THR A 54 24.23 7.57 25.77
N GLN A 55 25.34 8.00 26.40
CA GLN A 55 25.44 8.17 27.85
C GLN A 55 24.82 9.48 28.39
N GLY A 56 24.25 10.32 27.52
CA GLY A 56 23.56 11.56 27.89
C GLY A 56 24.37 12.85 27.75
N ASP A 57 25.59 12.78 27.20
CA ASP A 57 26.37 13.98 26.83
C ASP A 57 25.74 14.74 25.65
N TYR A 58 24.96 14.01 24.84
CA TYR A 58 24.31 14.48 23.61
C TYR A 58 22.90 13.91 23.53
N VAL A 59 22.08 14.56 22.71
CA VAL A 59 20.75 14.06 22.34
C VAL A 59 20.93 13.16 21.12
N ASP A 60 20.72 11.86 21.29
CA ASP A 60 20.80 10.87 20.21
C ASP A 60 19.41 10.30 19.93
N VAL A 61 18.92 10.50 18.70
CA VAL A 61 17.53 10.21 18.31
C VAL A 61 17.42 9.55 16.93
N ASP A 62 16.24 9.03 16.65
CA ASP A 62 15.79 8.50 15.38
C ASP A 62 16.70 7.38 14.84
N PRO A 63 16.83 6.25 15.57
CA PRO A 63 17.65 5.13 15.13
C PRO A 63 17.08 4.50 13.87
N PHE A 64 17.95 4.21 12.90
CA PHE A 64 17.64 3.40 11.73
C PHE A 64 18.71 2.34 11.52
N LEU A 65 18.31 1.07 11.68
CA LEU A 65 19.20 -0.04 11.40
C LEU A 65 19.17 -0.32 9.89
N SER A 66 20.33 -0.47 9.28
CA SER A 66 20.47 -0.91 7.87
C SER A 66 19.81 -2.27 7.61
N HIS A 67 19.45 -2.52 6.35
CA HIS A 67 18.75 -3.75 5.92
C HIS A 67 19.56 -5.04 6.13
N ASP A 68 20.89 -4.95 6.25
CA ASP A 68 21.76 -6.08 6.56
C ASP A 68 22.01 -6.25 8.07
N GLY A 69 21.52 -5.31 8.90
CA GLY A 69 21.66 -5.33 10.36
C GLY A 69 23.05 -4.93 10.89
N ASN A 70 23.97 -4.49 10.01
CA ASN A 70 25.37 -4.26 10.41
C ASN A 70 25.66 -2.82 10.82
N ARG A 71 24.84 -1.86 10.40
CA ARG A 71 25.02 -0.43 10.69
C ARG A 71 23.78 0.19 11.29
N LEU A 72 23.92 0.91 12.39
CA LEU A 72 22.85 1.69 13.01
C LEU A 72 23.12 3.18 12.79
N TYR A 73 22.27 3.81 11.99
CA TYR A 73 22.24 5.26 11.81
C TYR A 73 21.41 5.92 12.91
N PHE A 74 21.72 7.16 13.24
CA PHE A 74 20.97 7.97 14.19
C PHE A 74 21.27 9.46 13.98
N SER A 75 20.45 10.33 14.57
CA SER A 75 20.62 11.77 14.53
C SER A 75 21.17 12.26 15.87
N SER A 76 22.18 13.12 15.86
CA SER A 76 22.83 13.60 17.08
C SER A 76 23.25 15.06 16.98
N ASN A 77 23.13 15.80 18.08
CA ASN A 77 23.67 17.16 18.24
C ASN A 77 25.14 17.15 18.72
N ARG A 78 25.79 15.99 18.71
CA ARG A 78 27.21 15.84 19.02
C ARG A 78 28.07 16.73 18.11
N PRO A 79 29.08 17.43 18.65
CA PRO A 79 29.93 18.32 17.86
C PRO A 79 30.57 17.60 16.67
N SER A 80 30.60 18.26 15.53
CA SER A 80 31.24 17.75 14.31
C SER A 80 32.25 18.77 13.77
N ALA A 81 33.09 18.35 12.84
CA ALA A 81 34.03 19.24 12.16
C ALA A 81 33.32 20.31 11.29
N ARG A 82 31.99 20.24 11.14
CA ARG A 82 31.18 21.10 10.24
C ARG A 82 30.56 22.33 10.95
N GLY A 83 30.64 22.43 12.28
CA GLY A 83 30.10 23.56 13.05
C GLY A 83 29.43 23.13 14.37
N GLU A 84 29.05 24.09 15.21
CA GLU A 84 28.42 23.82 16.52
C GLU A 84 26.98 23.27 16.40
N SER A 85 26.71 22.20 17.18
CA SER A 85 25.42 21.74 17.75
C SER A 85 24.13 21.74 16.89
N VAL A 86 24.21 21.62 15.57
CA VAL A 86 23.05 21.19 14.75
C VAL A 86 22.96 19.67 14.73
N PHE A 87 21.74 19.13 14.65
CA PHE A 87 21.56 17.69 14.47
C PHE A 87 22.16 17.25 13.13
N ASN A 88 23.03 16.25 13.18
CA ASN A 88 23.61 15.58 12.03
C ASN A 88 23.26 14.09 12.08
N HIS A 89 23.31 13.41 10.95
CA HIS A 89 23.33 11.96 10.87
C HIS A 89 24.70 11.39 11.25
N TRP A 90 24.69 10.41 12.13
CA TRP A 90 25.83 9.61 12.57
C TRP A 90 25.50 8.14 12.37
N TYR A 91 26.53 7.29 12.43
CA TYR A 91 26.33 5.85 12.46
C TYR A 91 27.32 5.16 13.39
N VAL A 92 26.97 3.96 13.81
CA VAL A 92 27.86 2.98 14.42
C VAL A 92 27.78 1.66 13.63
N ASP A 93 28.91 0.98 13.53
CA ASP A 93 28.99 -0.35 12.92
C ASP A 93 29.00 -1.43 14.00
N ARG A 94 28.36 -2.55 13.70
CA ARG A 94 28.37 -3.75 14.54
C ARG A 94 29.79 -4.33 14.52
N VAL A 95 30.34 -4.56 15.69
CA VAL A 95 31.68 -5.14 15.92
C VAL A 95 31.59 -6.23 16.99
N ASP A 96 32.64 -7.01 17.17
CA ASP A 96 32.66 -8.12 18.15
C ASP A 96 32.32 -7.66 19.58
N SER A 97 32.71 -6.44 19.96
CA SER A 97 32.42 -5.83 21.26
C SER A 97 31.06 -5.13 21.35
N GLY A 98 30.18 -5.28 20.35
CA GLY A 98 28.88 -4.63 20.26
C GLY A 98 28.82 -3.62 19.12
N TRP A 99 29.09 -2.35 19.42
CA TRP A 99 29.05 -1.24 18.47
C TRP A 99 30.37 -0.46 18.47
N SER A 100 30.75 0.08 17.31
CA SER A 100 31.87 0.98 17.16
C SER A 100 31.62 2.33 17.85
N ASP A 101 32.64 3.19 17.86
CA ASP A 101 32.45 4.62 18.16
C ASP A 101 31.60 5.29 17.05
N PRO A 102 30.80 6.32 17.38
CA PRO A 102 30.05 7.10 16.39
C PRO A 102 30.93 7.75 15.32
N LEU A 103 30.53 7.54 14.07
CA LEU A 103 31.14 8.18 12.89
C LEU A 103 30.13 9.10 12.21
N LEU A 104 30.60 10.29 11.82
CA LEU A 104 29.77 11.28 11.13
C LEU A 104 29.46 10.78 9.71
N VAL A 105 28.20 10.86 9.29
CA VAL A 105 27.83 10.59 7.90
C VAL A 105 28.30 11.75 7.00
N GLU A 106 28.89 11.44 5.86
CA GLU A 106 29.38 12.46 4.93
C GLU A 106 28.26 13.16 4.15
N ALA A 107 28.60 14.25 3.47
CA ALA A 107 27.72 14.84 2.46
C ALA A 107 27.45 13.82 1.33
N PRO A 108 26.28 13.85 0.67
CA PRO A 108 25.21 14.86 0.78
C PRO A 108 24.11 14.53 1.82
N LEU A 109 24.28 13.47 2.61
CA LEU A 109 23.32 13.08 3.64
C LEU A 109 23.33 14.05 4.84
N ASN A 110 24.46 14.68 5.12
CA ASN A 110 24.55 15.83 6.02
C ASN A 110 24.88 17.11 5.24
N SER A 111 24.34 18.24 5.70
CA SER A 111 24.67 19.58 5.20
C SER A 111 25.02 20.54 6.34
N ASP A 112 24.98 21.85 6.08
CA ASP A 112 25.18 22.88 7.11
C ASP A 112 23.89 23.16 7.90
N SER A 113 22.81 22.42 7.61
CA SER A 113 21.50 22.51 8.26
C SER A 113 21.30 21.34 9.22
N ALA A 114 20.20 21.36 9.98
CA ALA A 114 19.82 20.20 10.80
C ALA A 114 19.22 19.09 9.91
N GLU A 115 19.73 17.88 10.06
CA GLU A 115 19.17 16.67 9.45
C GLU A 115 18.81 15.64 10.52
N ILE A 116 17.59 15.10 10.43
CA ILE A 116 17.07 14.10 11.37
C ILE A 116 16.26 13.02 10.66
N TYR A 117 16.03 11.90 11.36
CA TYR A 117 15.09 10.87 10.92
C TYR A 117 15.44 10.20 9.59
N ILE A 118 16.68 9.69 9.46
CA ILE A 118 17.12 9.00 8.25
C ILE A 118 16.55 7.59 8.15
N THR A 119 16.01 7.25 6.97
CA THR A 119 15.68 5.89 6.57
C THR A 119 16.21 5.62 5.17
N MET A 120 16.38 4.36 4.80
CA MET A 120 16.97 3.99 3.52
C MET A 120 16.30 2.77 2.90
N THR A 121 16.27 2.75 1.58
CA THR A 121 15.96 1.55 0.79
C THR A 121 17.09 0.52 0.93
N LYS A 122 16.84 -0.71 0.48
CA LYS A 122 17.86 -1.77 0.41
C LYS A 122 18.99 -1.44 -0.57
N SER A 123 18.69 -0.67 -1.62
CA SER A 123 19.70 -0.18 -2.57
C SER A 123 20.56 0.95 -2.00
N GLY A 124 20.14 1.59 -0.91
CA GLY A 124 20.86 2.65 -0.22
C GLY A 124 20.35 4.06 -0.48
N THR A 125 19.33 4.25 -1.32
CA THR A 125 18.65 5.55 -1.48
C THR A 125 18.13 6.01 -0.12
N ALA A 126 18.49 7.21 0.31
CA ALA A 126 18.19 7.72 1.63
C ALA A 126 17.05 8.73 1.63
N TYR A 127 16.26 8.72 2.71
CA TYR A 127 15.14 9.62 2.97
C TYR A 127 15.29 10.20 4.36
N PHE A 128 15.18 11.51 4.52
CA PHE A 128 15.30 12.16 5.83
C PHE A 128 14.66 13.54 5.85
N ARG A 129 14.41 14.08 7.05
CA ARG A 129 13.98 15.47 7.21
C ARG A 129 15.20 16.37 7.23
N THR A 130 15.17 17.46 6.46
CA THR A 130 16.19 18.51 6.49
C THR A 130 15.60 19.87 6.84
N ALA A 131 16.43 20.74 7.42
CA ALA A 131 16.12 22.16 7.59
C ALA A 131 16.61 23.05 6.43
N ARG A 132 17.27 22.47 5.41
CA ARG A 132 17.88 23.20 4.28
C ARG A 132 16.92 24.12 3.52
N TRP A 133 15.64 23.73 3.40
CA TRP A 133 14.65 24.42 2.56
C TRP A 133 13.46 25.01 3.34
N GLY A 134 13.64 25.17 4.65
CA GLY A 134 12.54 25.38 5.59
C GLY A 134 12.43 24.14 6.47
N SER A 135 12.28 24.34 7.78
CA SER A 135 12.59 23.36 8.84
C SER A 135 11.89 21.97 8.82
N ARG A 136 11.18 21.55 7.77
CA ARG A 136 10.25 20.41 7.79
C ARG A 136 10.15 19.62 6.48
N ASP A 137 11.07 19.83 5.54
CA ASP A 137 10.98 19.18 4.22
C ASP A 137 11.56 17.77 4.24
N LEU A 138 10.87 16.86 3.55
CA LEU A 138 11.39 15.54 3.25
C LEU A 138 12.39 15.62 2.09
N THR A 139 13.52 14.96 2.29
CA THR A 139 14.63 14.90 1.34
C THR A 139 14.78 13.48 0.86
N ARG A 140 15.05 13.31 -0.43
CA ARG A 140 15.50 12.07 -1.05
C ARG A 140 16.92 12.25 -1.56
N VAL A 141 17.78 11.27 -1.30
CA VAL A 141 19.15 11.24 -1.83
C VAL A 141 19.34 9.92 -2.56
N PRO A 142 19.24 9.91 -3.91
CA PRO A 142 19.44 8.70 -4.69
C PRO A 142 20.81 8.08 -4.44
N PHE A 143 20.86 6.76 -4.34
CA PHE A 143 22.13 6.02 -4.37
C PHE A 143 22.26 5.28 -5.70
N GLN A 144 23.21 5.69 -6.53
CA GLN A 144 23.37 5.19 -7.89
C GLN A 144 24.86 4.98 -8.17
N ASN A 145 25.20 3.86 -8.83
CA ASN A 145 26.58 3.55 -9.24
C ASN A 145 27.62 3.63 -8.10
N GLY A 146 27.22 3.30 -6.87
CA GLY A 146 28.11 3.27 -5.71
C GLY A 146 28.31 4.62 -5.02
N SER A 147 27.58 5.67 -5.40
CA SER A 147 27.64 6.97 -4.71
C SER A 147 26.26 7.60 -4.50
N TYR A 148 26.18 8.41 -3.45
CA TYR A 148 25.04 9.29 -3.23
C TYR A 148 25.04 10.43 -4.26
N GLN A 149 23.86 10.71 -4.80
CA GLN A 149 23.62 11.78 -5.76
C GLN A 149 23.20 13.07 -5.04
N GLU A 150 22.85 14.12 -5.79
CA GLU A 150 22.34 15.36 -5.20
C GLU A 150 21.05 15.11 -4.40
N ALA A 151 20.88 15.88 -3.32
CA ALA A 151 19.69 15.79 -2.49
C ALA A 151 18.50 16.51 -3.14
N GLU A 152 17.40 15.80 -3.26
CA GLU A 152 16.15 16.23 -3.89
C GLU A 152 15.11 16.54 -2.80
N ARG A 153 14.40 17.66 -2.92
CA ARG A 153 13.23 17.96 -2.08
C ARG A 153 12.03 17.18 -2.59
N LEU A 154 11.36 16.45 -1.71
CA LEU A 154 10.06 15.83 -2.01
C LEU A 154 8.92 16.75 -1.55
N VAL A 155 7.96 16.93 -2.44
CA VAL A 155 6.71 17.66 -2.18
C VAL A 155 5.58 16.70 -2.45
N PHE A 156 4.66 16.56 -1.50
CA PHE A 156 3.51 15.69 -1.63
C PHE A 156 2.24 16.52 -1.78
N THR A 157 1.21 15.90 -2.33
CA THR A 157 -0.13 16.47 -2.40
C THR A 157 -1.09 15.68 -1.52
N GLN A 158 -2.11 16.36 -1.00
CA GLN A 158 -3.22 15.77 -0.29
C GLN A 158 -4.47 16.57 -0.62
N GLN A 159 -5.50 15.90 -1.16
CA GLN A 159 -6.74 16.58 -1.59
C GLN A 159 -6.48 17.72 -2.58
N GLY A 160 -5.46 17.57 -3.45
CA GLY A 160 -5.07 18.59 -4.43
C GLY A 160 -4.18 19.73 -3.91
N ASP A 161 -3.94 19.84 -2.60
CA ASP A 161 -3.08 20.87 -2.02
C ASP A 161 -1.68 20.31 -1.71
N SER A 162 -0.63 21.11 -1.91
CA SER A 162 0.72 20.74 -1.49
C SER A 162 0.82 20.72 0.04
N VAL A 163 1.30 19.60 0.58
CA VAL A 163 1.42 19.38 2.03
C VAL A 163 2.84 18.96 2.42
N TYR A 164 3.15 19.14 3.70
CA TYR A 164 4.41 18.71 4.28
C TYR A 164 4.28 17.29 4.81
N ALA A 165 5.27 16.44 4.56
CA ALA A 165 5.45 15.16 5.24
C ALA A 165 6.84 15.10 5.88
N ASN A 166 6.96 14.43 7.01
CA ASN A 166 8.24 14.18 7.68
C ASN A 166 8.24 12.80 8.38
N ASN A 167 9.27 12.52 9.19
CA ASN A 167 9.51 11.25 9.86
C ASN A 167 9.34 10.04 8.91
N PRO A 168 10.11 10.02 7.79
CA PRO A 168 9.87 9.06 6.73
C PRO A 168 10.22 7.64 7.16
N ALA A 169 9.35 6.70 6.83
CA ALA A 169 9.64 5.29 6.79
C ALA A 169 9.49 4.80 5.34
N ILE A 170 10.61 4.75 4.62
CA ILE A 170 10.68 4.22 3.25
C ILE A 170 10.73 2.69 3.25
N SER A 171 9.95 2.06 2.38
CA SER A 171 10.01 0.62 2.13
C SER A 171 11.35 0.19 1.51
N SER A 172 11.73 -1.07 1.70
CA SER A 172 13.00 -1.62 1.26
C SER A 172 13.25 -1.50 -0.25
N GLN A 173 12.19 -1.58 -1.06
CA GLN A 173 12.26 -1.48 -2.53
C GLN A 173 11.87 -0.09 -3.06
N GLU A 174 11.64 0.90 -2.19
CA GLU A 174 11.18 2.24 -2.59
C GLU A 174 9.75 2.27 -3.16
N ASP A 175 8.94 1.22 -2.94
CA ASP A 175 7.58 1.08 -3.48
C ASP A 175 6.56 2.02 -2.82
N PHE A 176 6.75 2.29 -1.53
CA PHE A 176 5.93 3.20 -0.74
C PHE A 176 6.72 3.86 0.38
N LEU A 177 6.17 4.96 0.90
CA LEU A 177 6.67 5.71 2.02
C LEU A 177 5.54 5.99 3.00
N VAL A 178 5.77 5.75 4.28
CA VAL A 178 4.90 6.23 5.36
C VAL A 178 5.54 7.47 5.97
N GLY A 179 4.76 8.54 6.11
CA GLY A 179 5.22 9.80 6.67
C GLY A 179 4.15 10.46 7.54
N MET A 180 4.60 11.33 8.43
CA MET A 180 3.72 12.12 9.28
C MET A 180 3.37 13.45 8.60
N SER A 181 2.09 13.81 8.60
CA SER A 181 1.59 15.12 8.15
C SER A 181 0.55 15.66 9.15
N PHE A 182 0.25 16.96 9.07
CA PHE A 182 -0.80 17.59 9.89
C PHE A 182 -2.11 17.60 9.13
N MET A 183 -3.19 17.16 9.76
CA MET A 183 -4.52 17.27 9.17
C MET A 183 -5.05 18.70 9.28
N PRO A 184 -5.78 19.23 8.28
CA PRO A 184 -6.46 20.51 8.42
C PRO A 184 -7.57 20.49 9.51
N GLU A 185 -8.12 19.31 9.78
CA GLU A 185 -9.32 19.10 10.61
C GLU A 185 -8.99 18.89 12.10
N HIS A 186 -7.73 18.55 12.42
CA HIS A 186 -7.23 18.31 13.77
C HIS A 186 -5.83 18.88 13.94
N SER A 187 -5.51 19.45 15.11
CA SER A 187 -4.20 20.07 15.36
C SER A 187 -3.05 19.09 15.55
N ASP A 188 -3.36 17.81 15.75
CA ASP A 188 -2.38 16.75 15.98
C ASP A 188 -2.01 16.04 14.67
N PRO A 189 -0.74 15.62 14.53
CA PRO A 189 -0.30 14.97 13.32
C PRO A 189 -0.75 13.51 13.23
N ASP A 190 -0.99 13.08 12.00
CA ASP A 190 -1.40 11.74 11.59
C ASP A 190 -0.32 11.08 10.72
N LEU A 191 -0.39 9.76 10.60
CA LEU A 191 0.41 9.01 9.63
C LEU A 191 -0.33 8.80 8.31
N PHE A 192 0.40 9.01 7.23
CA PHE A 192 -0.05 8.87 5.85
C PHE A 192 0.88 7.94 5.09
N ILE A 193 0.34 7.32 4.06
CA ILE A 193 1.12 6.58 3.06
C ILE A 193 1.05 7.27 1.71
N THR A 194 2.11 7.14 0.93
CA THR A 194 2.13 7.40 -0.50
C THR A 194 2.92 6.31 -1.21
N TRP A 195 2.59 6.03 -2.47
CA TRP A 195 3.22 5.02 -3.29
C TRP A 195 4.08 5.65 -4.39
N ASN A 196 5.19 4.99 -4.69
CA ASN A 196 6.09 5.39 -5.76
C ASN A 196 5.56 4.87 -7.10
N THR A 197 5.26 5.79 -8.01
CA THR A 197 4.81 5.49 -9.37
C THR A 197 5.99 5.32 -10.35
N GLY A 198 7.23 5.39 -9.87
CA GLY A 198 8.46 5.37 -10.65
C GLY A 198 8.80 6.71 -11.33
N GLN A 199 7.81 7.61 -11.45
CA GLN A 199 8.02 8.99 -11.94
C GLN A 199 7.78 10.02 -10.83
N ASP A 200 6.82 9.75 -9.95
CA ASP A 200 6.43 10.62 -8.84
C ASP A 200 5.80 9.78 -7.71
N TRP A 201 5.29 10.44 -6.68
CA TRP A 201 4.56 9.87 -5.57
C TRP A 201 3.06 10.13 -5.70
N THR A 202 2.22 9.17 -5.28
CA THR A 202 0.77 9.38 -5.21
C THR A 202 0.40 10.41 -4.14
N GLU A 203 -0.86 10.82 -4.08
CA GLU A 203 -1.33 11.64 -2.95
C GLU A 203 -1.12 10.92 -1.61
N LEU A 204 -0.93 11.69 -0.54
CA LEU A 204 -0.90 11.16 0.82
C LEU A 204 -2.29 10.64 1.21
N GLN A 205 -2.37 9.35 1.49
CA GLN A 205 -3.58 8.70 1.99
C GLN A 205 -3.47 8.48 3.50
N ASN A 206 -4.48 8.90 4.25
CA ASN A 206 -4.56 8.70 5.69
C ASN A 206 -4.63 7.19 6.01
N LEU A 207 -3.83 6.70 6.97
CA LEU A 207 -3.79 5.27 7.34
C LEU A 207 -5.05 4.78 8.09
N GLY A 208 -6.01 5.66 8.34
CA GLY A 208 -7.33 5.32 8.87
C GLY A 208 -7.31 4.95 10.36
N PRO A 209 -8.50 4.65 10.93
CA PRO A 209 -8.71 4.59 12.39
C PRO A 209 -8.03 3.42 13.10
N LYS A 210 -7.44 2.47 12.36
CA LYS A 210 -6.63 1.39 12.93
C LYS A 210 -5.24 1.88 13.34
N VAL A 211 -4.73 2.90 12.65
CA VAL A 211 -3.44 3.55 12.94
C VAL A 211 -3.68 4.91 13.56
N ASN A 212 -4.40 5.80 12.89
CA ASN A 212 -4.62 7.16 13.36
C ASN A 212 -5.77 7.22 14.37
N THR A 213 -5.61 8.01 15.42
CA THR A 213 -6.60 8.23 16.47
C THR A 213 -6.83 9.74 16.65
N PRO A 214 -7.71 10.17 17.55
CA PRO A 214 -7.80 11.59 17.90
C PRO A 214 -6.55 12.16 18.61
N TYR A 215 -5.49 11.37 18.81
CA TYR A 215 -4.23 11.76 19.44
C TYR A 215 -3.10 11.80 18.40
N THR A 216 -1.92 12.27 18.78
CA THR A 216 -0.74 12.30 17.89
C THR A 216 -0.30 10.89 17.49
N GLU A 217 -0.13 10.63 16.19
CA GLU A 217 0.62 9.51 15.66
C GLU A 217 1.85 9.98 14.87
N PHE A 218 3.02 9.45 15.20
CA PHE A 218 4.28 9.93 14.63
C PHE A 218 5.36 8.86 14.64
N ALA A 219 6.51 9.23 14.06
CA ALA A 219 7.73 8.43 14.13
C ALA A 219 7.53 6.98 13.64
N ALA A 220 7.04 6.87 12.40
CA ALA A 220 6.89 5.59 11.72
C ALA A 220 8.24 4.88 11.52
N GLY A 221 8.20 3.56 11.47
CA GLY A 221 9.29 2.67 11.11
C GLY A 221 8.73 1.38 10.50
N LEU A 222 9.50 0.71 9.64
CA LEU A 222 9.07 -0.53 8.96
C LEU A 222 9.94 -1.71 9.38
N SER A 223 9.34 -2.90 9.45
CA SER A 223 10.09 -4.15 9.43
C SER A 223 10.84 -4.31 8.11
N LYS A 224 11.90 -5.14 8.10
CA LYS A 224 12.78 -5.31 6.93
C LYS A 224 12.14 -6.05 5.76
N ASP A 225 11.02 -6.71 6.00
CA ASP A 225 10.15 -7.30 5.00
C ASP A 225 9.02 -6.35 4.54
N ASP A 226 9.01 -5.10 5.03
CA ASP A 226 8.00 -4.09 4.74
C ASP A 226 6.56 -4.49 5.12
N ARG A 227 6.39 -5.49 6.02
CA ARG A 227 5.06 -6.00 6.40
C ARG A 227 4.47 -5.40 7.66
N THR A 228 5.31 -4.93 8.57
CA THR A 228 4.90 -4.41 9.88
C THR A 228 5.26 -2.94 9.96
N LEU A 229 4.25 -2.12 10.26
CA LEU A 229 4.42 -0.72 10.63
C LEU A 229 4.58 -0.62 12.13
N TYR A 230 5.70 -0.05 12.56
CA TYR A 230 5.93 0.43 13.91
C TYR A 230 5.67 1.93 13.95
N PHE A 231 5.04 2.42 14.99
CA PHE A 231 4.78 3.85 15.14
C PHE A 231 4.62 4.23 16.60
N THR A 232 4.72 5.52 16.86
CA THR A 232 4.44 6.09 18.17
C THR A 232 3.04 6.67 18.19
N SER A 233 2.28 6.40 19.24
CA SER A 233 0.98 7.03 19.44
C SER A 233 0.88 7.58 20.85
N GLU A 234 0.37 8.82 20.96
CA GLU A 234 -0.01 9.44 22.23
C GLU A 234 -1.44 9.05 22.65
N ARG A 235 -2.02 7.98 22.07
CA ARG A 235 -3.29 7.45 22.58
C ARG A 235 -3.11 6.98 24.03
N PRO A 236 -4.12 7.14 24.90
CA PRO A 236 -4.09 6.57 26.25
C PRO A 236 -3.80 5.07 26.19
N GLY A 237 -2.60 4.70 26.64
CA GLY A 237 -2.07 3.34 26.58
C GLY A 237 -2.43 2.50 27.81
N MET A 238 -1.50 1.62 28.21
CA MET A 238 -1.60 0.83 29.46
C MET A 238 -1.10 1.57 30.71
N VAL A 239 -0.40 2.69 30.51
CA VAL A 239 -0.06 3.61 31.59
C VAL A 239 -1.38 4.18 32.13
N PRO A 240 -1.68 4.07 33.45
CA PRO A 240 -2.94 4.54 34.01
C PRO A 240 -3.25 5.95 33.55
N ALA A 241 -4.54 6.22 33.31
CA ALA A 241 -5.04 7.55 32.95
C ALA A 241 -4.31 8.61 33.77
N LEU A 242 -3.66 9.53 33.07
CA LEU A 242 -2.95 10.64 33.68
C LEU A 242 -3.85 11.27 34.75
N VAL A 243 -3.27 11.51 35.93
CA VAL A 243 -3.98 12.12 37.07
C VAL A 243 -4.50 13.52 36.69
N ASP A 244 -3.95 14.09 35.62
CA ASP A 244 -4.36 15.33 34.99
C ASP A 244 -4.92 15.06 33.58
N ALA A 245 -6.18 15.45 33.35
CA ALA A 245 -6.86 15.30 32.06
C ALA A 245 -6.29 16.23 30.95
N GLU A 246 -5.46 17.22 31.32
CA GLU A 246 -4.78 18.10 30.37
C GLU A 246 -3.36 17.62 29.99
N ALA A 247 -2.80 16.64 30.71
CA ALA A 247 -1.50 16.08 30.36
C ALA A 247 -1.60 15.19 29.11
N ARG A 248 -0.63 15.29 28.20
CA ARG A 248 -0.51 14.40 27.04
C ARG A 248 0.09 13.05 27.48
N PRO A 249 -0.46 11.91 27.05
CA PRO A 249 0.12 10.60 27.36
C PRO A 249 1.57 10.52 26.88
N PRO A 250 2.44 9.75 27.58
CA PRO A 250 3.72 9.39 26.99
C PRO A 250 3.44 8.67 25.67
N GLY A 251 4.17 9.04 24.61
CA GLY A 251 4.07 8.33 23.34
C GLY A 251 4.49 6.89 23.53
N ASP A 252 3.59 5.95 23.23
CA ASP A 252 3.81 4.51 23.34
C ASP A 252 4.16 3.93 21.96
N LEU A 253 4.99 2.88 21.93
CA LEU A 253 5.29 2.14 20.71
C LEU A 253 4.20 1.12 20.37
N TYR A 254 3.66 1.23 19.16
CA TYR A 254 2.69 0.32 18.56
C TYR A 254 3.28 -0.38 17.35
N ALA A 255 2.77 -1.59 17.08
CA ALA A 255 3.07 -2.33 15.87
C ALA A 255 1.76 -2.86 15.27
N ILE A 256 1.62 -2.72 13.96
CA ILE A 256 0.48 -3.25 13.21
C ILE A 256 0.97 -3.84 11.90
N SER A 257 0.38 -4.97 11.52
CA SER A 257 0.61 -5.56 10.21
C SER A 257 -0.08 -4.71 9.15
N LEU A 258 0.65 -4.31 8.11
CA LEU A 258 0.19 -3.33 7.12
C LEU A 258 -1.02 -3.83 6.31
N ASP A 259 -1.11 -5.15 6.06
CA ASP A 259 -2.30 -5.81 5.50
C ASP A 259 -3.59 -5.54 6.31
N LYS A 260 -3.47 -5.34 7.63
CA LYS A 260 -4.61 -4.99 8.49
C LYS A 260 -4.94 -3.51 8.44
N VAL A 261 -3.99 -2.63 8.14
CA VAL A 261 -4.17 -1.18 8.12
C VAL A 261 -5.05 -0.77 6.95
N ALA A 262 -4.62 -1.13 5.75
CA ALA A 262 -5.42 -0.95 4.55
C ALA A 262 -5.41 -2.26 3.76
N PRO A 263 -6.56 -2.97 3.73
CA PRO A 263 -6.67 -4.25 3.04
C PRO A 263 -6.19 -4.12 1.59
N GLY A 264 -5.15 -4.88 1.24
CA GLY A 264 -4.40 -4.75 0.00
C GLY A 264 -2.91 -4.58 0.19
N PHE A 265 -2.45 -3.97 1.32
CA PHE A 265 -1.12 -3.35 1.52
C PHE A 265 0.14 -4.20 1.33
N LEU A 266 -0.02 -5.51 1.19
CA LEU A 266 1.07 -6.39 0.82
C LEU A 266 0.73 -6.99 -0.54
N VAL A 267 1.59 -6.75 -1.52
CA VAL A 267 1.55 -7.50 -2.77
C VAL A 267 1.69 -8.97 -2.40
N ASP A 268 0.76 -9.79 -2.85
CA ASP A 268 0.88 -11.23 -2.67
C ASP A 268 2.11 -11.69 -3.46
N GLU A 269 3.17 -12.10 -2.73
CA GLU A 269 4.48 -12.44 -3.27
C GLU A 269 4.45 -13.62 -4.25
N ARG A 270 3.34 -14.38 -4.32
CA ARG A 270 3.12 -15.40 -5.35
C ARG A 270 2.91 -14.78 -6.73
N GLY A 271 2.52 -13.51 -6.78
CA GLY A 271 2.30 -12.74 -7.99
C GLY A 271 3.59 -12.21 -8.56
N LYS A 272 3.76 -12.40 -9.87
CA LYS A 272 4.81 -11.75 -10.65
C LYS A 272 4.20 -10.54 -11.37
N GLU A 273 4.76 -9.36 -11.14
CA GLU A 273 4.40 -8.18 -11.92
C GLU A 273 4.80 -8.38 -13.40
N ILE A 274 3.89 -8.01 -14.31
CA ILE A 274 4.09 -8.05 -15.75
C ILE A 274 3.68 -6.73 -16.40
N THR A 275 4.22 -6.50 -17.60
CA THR A 275 3.83 -5.39 -18.47
C THR A 275 3.43 -5.90 -19.85
N ILE A 276 2.36 -5.36 -20.40
CA ILE A 276 1.79 -5.76 -21.69
C ILE A 276 1.61 -4.50 -22.55
N PRO A 277 2.33 -4.36 -23.67
CA PRO A 277 2.12 -3.24 -24.58
C PRO A 277 0.80 -3.41 -25.33
N THR A 278 0.05 -2.33 -25.49
CA THR A 278 -1.16 -2.29 -26.34
C THR A 278 -0.84 -1.64 -27.69
N PRO A 279 -1.63 -1.92 -28.75
CA PRO A 279 -1.39 -1.38 -30.08
C PRO A 279 -1.42 0.16 -30.17
N ASP A 280 -2.12 0.82 -29.25
CA ASP A 280 -2.23 2.27 -29.15
C ASP A 280 -1.13 2.91 -28.28
N GLY A 281 -0.14 2.14 -27.85
CA GLY A 281 1.07 2.63 -27.19
C GLY A 281 0.98 2.73 -25.67
N VAL A 282 -0.15 2.36 -25.05
CA VAL A 282 -0.26 2.22 -23.61
C VAL A 282 0.50 0.95 -23.16
N THR A 283 1.19 1.03 -22.03
CA THR A 283 1.75 -0.16 -21.38
C THR A 283 0.87 -0.51 -20.19
N VAL A 284 0.17 -1.64 -20.28
CA VAL A 284 -0.70 -2.16 -19.24
C VAL A 284 0.13 -2.95 -18.24
N TYR A 285 -0.07 -2.65 -16.97
CA TYR A 285 0.56 -3.35 -15.85
C TYR A 285 -0.41 -4.36 -15.25
N GLY A 286 0.11 -5.45 -14.71
CA GLY A 286 -0.69 -6.44 -14.02
C GLY A 286 0.13 -7.36 -13.14
N ASP A 287 -0.55 -8.19 -12.37
CA ASP A 287 0.06 -9.24 -11.57
C ASP A 287 -0.38 -10.60 -12.09
N LEU A 288 0.59 -11.46 -12.41
CA LEU A 288 0.39 -12.82 -12.89
C LEU A 288 0.72 -13.82 -11.79
N TYR A 289 -0.26 -14.63 -11.43
CA TYR A 289 -0.16 -15.70 -10.44
C TYR A 289 -0.32 -17.03 -11.17
N THR A 290 0.73 -17.86 -11.12
CA THR A 290 0.74 -19.17 -11.76
C THR A 290 0.82 -20.26 -10.71
N VAL A 291 -0.21 -21.12 -10.67
CA VAL A 291 -0.21 -22.35 -9.88
C VAL A 291 0.35 -23.48 -10.76
N ASP A 292 -0.33 -23.75 -11.87
CA ASP A 292 0.10 -24.64 -12.96
C ASP A 292 -0.57 -24.14 -14.24
N LYS A 293 0.17 -23.93 -15.33
CA LYS A 293 -0.37 -23.41 -16.60
C LYS A 293 -1.50 -24.29 -17.19
N ALA A 294 -1.57 -25.57 -16.82
CA ALA A 294 -2.65 -26.47 -17.21
C ALA A 294 -3.97 -26.22 -16.47
N ASN A 295 -3.93 -25.53 -15.32
CA ASN A 295 -5.12 -25.22 -14.54
C ASN A 295 -5.96 -24.10 -15.18
N PRO A 296 -7.27 -24.04 -14.88
CA PRO A 296 -8.13 -22.97 -15.33
C PRO A 296 -7.60 -21.58 -14.96
N THR A 297 -7.81 -20.61 -15.84
CA THR A 297 -7.26 -19.26 -15.74
C THR A 297 -8.37 -18.24 -15.55
N ILE A 298 -8.18 -17.28 -14.65
CA ILE A 298 -9.07 -16.13 -14.46
C ILE A 298 -8.35 -14.86 -14.89
N LEU A 299 -9.00 -14.04 -15.73
CA LEU A 299 -8.58 -12.68 -16.04
C LEU A 299 -9.42 -11.69 -15.22
N LEU A 300 -8.81 -11.07 -14.20
CA LEU A 300 -9.45 -10.10 -13.31
C LEU A 300 -9.29 -8.66 -13.82
N LEU A 301 -10.41 -7.93 -13.87
CA LEU A 301 -10.48 -6.57 -14.42
C LEU A 301 -11.21 -5.63 -13.44
N HIS A 302 -10.49 -4.69 -12.84
CA HIS A 302 -11.03 -3.84 -11.77
C HIS A 302 -12.07 -2.82 -12.26
N GLN A 303 -12.79 -2.18 -11.34
CA GLN A 303 -13.76 -1.11 -11.57
C GLN A 303 -13.12 0.26 -11.76
N GLY A 304 -13.91 1.23 -12.24
CA GLY A 304 -13.41 2.58 -12.53
C GLY A 304 -12.82 3.24 -11.30
N GLY A 305 -11.62 3.79 -11.44
CA GLY A 305 -10.92 4.47 -10.34
C GLY A 305 -10.29 3.55 -9.28
N ALA A 306 -10.36 2.23 -9.45
CA ALA A 306 -9.67 1.25 -8.60
C ALA A 306 -8.40 0.72 -9.26
N ASN A 307 -7.76 -0.26 -8.61
CA ASN A 307 -6.63 -1.03 -9.12
C ASN A 307 -6.77 -2.48 -8.65
N VAL A 308 -6.01 -3.39 -9.24
CA VAL A 308 -6.17 -4.82 -8.95
C VAL A 308 -5.68 -5.24 -7.58
N ARG A 309 -4.61 -4.60 -7.08
CA ARG A 309 -4.02 -4.89 -5.77
C ARG A 309 -4.93 -4.43 -4.62
N GLY A 310 -5.75 -3.42 -4.84
CA GLY A 310 -6.79 -2.96 -3.91
C GLY A 310 -8.10 -3.72 -4.07
N GLU A 311 -8.69 -3.77 -5.26
CA GLU A 311 -10.03 -4.35 -5.42
C GLU A 311 -10.07 -5.86 -5.15
N TYR A 312 -9.05 -6.60 -5.60
CA TYR A 312 -9.02 -8.07 -5.59
C TYR A 312 -8.14 -8.69 -4.51
N HIS A 313 -7.66 -7.92 -3.54
CA HIS A 313 -6.68 -8.43 -2.57
C HIS A 313 -7.16 -9.64 -1.75
N THR A 314 -8.46 -9.75 -1.44
CA THR A 314 -9.05 -10.93 -0.77
C THR A 314 -9.49 -12.00 -1.77
N ILE A 315 -9.80 -11.60 -3.01
CA ILE A 315 -10.35 -12.48 -4.05
C ILE A 315 -9.25 -13.35 -4.65
N ILE A 316 -8.07 -12.78 -4.95
CA ILE A 316 -6.94 -13.50 -5.54
C ILE A 316 -6.52 -14.70 -4.67
N PRO A 317 -6.27 -14.55 -3.35
CA PRO A 317 -5.92 -15.71 -2.52
C PRO A 317 -6.93 -16.84 -2.57
N MET A 318 -8.23 -16.53 -2.57
CA MET A 318 -9.30 -17.53 -2.66
C MET A 318 -9.29 -18.28 -3.99
N LEU A 319 -9.00 -17.59 -5.10
CA LEU A 319 -8.86 -18.22 -6.42
C LEU A 319 -7.63 -19.14 -6.47
N LEU A 320 -6.50 -18.71 -5.91
CA LEU A 320 -5.28 -19.51 -5.85
C LEU A 320 -5.45 -20.77 -5.00
N GLU A 321 -6.20 -20.69 -3.89
CA GLU A 321 -6.56 -21.86 -3.08
C GLU A 321 -7.45 -22.86 -3.82
N LYS A 322 -8.19 -22.40 -4.83
CA LYS A 322 -8.97 -23.23 -5.74
C LYS A 322 -8.20 -23.65 -7.00
N GLU A 323 -6.87 -23.50 -6.96
CA GLU A 323 -5.92 -23.89 -7.99
C GLU A 323 -6.06 -23.13 -9.33
N TYR A 324 -6.73 -21.99 -9.36
CA TYR A 324 -6.80 -21.16 -10.56
C TYR A 324 -5.49 -20.40 -10.79
N ASN A 325 -5.08 -20.26 -12.05
CA ASN A 325 -4.16 -19.19 -12.45
C ASN A 325 -4.92 -17.87 -12.47
N VAL A 326 -4.23 -16.77 -12.17
CA VAL A 326 -4.84 -15.43 -12.19
C VAL A 326 -3.94 -14.46 -12.92
N LEU A 327 -4.50 -13.76 -13.90
CA LEU A 327 -3.94 -12.52 -14.40
C LEU A 327 -4.86 -11.37 -13.97
N ALA A 328 -4.33 -10.43 -13.19
CA ALA A 328 -5.07 -9.25 -12.77
C ALA A 328 -4.47 -8.00 -13.42
N LEU A 329 -5.25 -7.28 -14.22
CA LEU A 329 -4.78 -6.11 -14.97
C LEU A 329 -5.23 -4.78 -14.38
N ASP A 330 -4.27 -3.89 -14.16
CA ASP A 330 -4.54 -2.47 -13.97
C ASP A 330 -4.91 -1.86 -15.32
N LEU A 331 -6.20 -1.63 -15.56
CA LEU A 331 -6.70 -0.98 -16.76
C LEU A 331 -6.40 0.52 -16.73
N ARG A 332 -6.28 1.16 -17.90
CA ARG A 332 -6.01 2.60 -18.04
C ARG A 332 -7.07 3.51 -17.41
N GLN A 333 -8.22 2.96 -17.01
CA GLN A 333 -9.32 3.64 -16.31
C GLN A 333 -9.38 3.27 -14.82
N GLY A 334 -8.22 3.24 -14.17
CA GLY A 334 -8.12 2.99 -12.73
C GLY A 334 -7.76 4.20 -11.89
N GLY A 335 -7.34 3.92 -10.67
CA GLY A 335 -6.94 4.89 -9.67
C GLY A 335 -6.63 4.22 -8.33
N GLU A 336 -6.89 4.94 -7.26
CA GLU A 336 -6.46 4.58 -5.91
C GLU A 336 -7.59 4.09 -5.00
N ARG A 337 -8.79 3.84 -5.57
CA ARG A 337 -9.91 3.33 -4.81
C ARG A 337 -9.56 1.96 -4.22
N PHE A 338 -9.90 1.80 -2.94
CA PHE A 338 -9.60 0.62 -2.10
C PHE A 338 -8.12 0.49 -1.71
N GLY A 339 -7.37 1.60 -1.71
CA GLY A 339 -5.93 1.61 -1.45
C GLY A 339 -5.13 1.26 -2.71
N TYR A 340 -3.80 1.32 -2.62
CA TYR A 340 -2.89 1.21 -3.76
C TYR A 340 -3.10 2.31 -4.80
N PHE A 341 -2.36 2.17 -5.90
CA PHE A 341 -2.56 2.92 -7.11
C PHE A 341 -2.62 2.00 -8.32
N ASN A 342 -3.30 2.46 -9.35
CA ASN A 342 -3.31 1.79 -10.64
C ASN A 342 -2.03 2.14 -11.41
N ARG A 343 -1.21 1.12 -11.68
CA ARG A 343 0.12 1.31 -12.27
C ARG A 343 0.07 1.80 -13.72
N THR A 344 -0.94 1.39 -14.48
CA THR A 344 -1.16 1.79 -15.88
C THR A 344 -1.58 3.26 -15.97
N ALA A 345 -2.62 3.64 -15.22
CA ALA A 345 -3.13 5.00 -15.17
C ALA A 345 -2.09 5.98 -14.63
N ALA A 346 -1.34 5.60 -13.58
CA ALA A 346 -0.30 6.46 -13.01
C ALA A 346 0.88 6.75 -13.96
N ARG A 347 1.07 5.91 -14.99
CA ARG A 347 2.15 6.05 -15.99
C ARG A 347 1.64 6.46 -17.36
N THR A 348 0.38 6.86 -17.47
CA THR A 348 -0.19 7.38 -18.70
C THR A 348 -0.61 8.83 -18.54
N SER A 349 -0.16 9.69 -19.45
CA SER A 349 -0.46 11.13 -19.41
C SER A 349 -1.81 11.51 -20.02
N GLU A 350 -2.42 10.60 -20.79
CA GLU A 350 -3.68 10.84 -21.48
C GLU A 350 -4.89 10.57 -20.57
N ARG A 351 -5.95 11.36 -20.76
CA ARG A 351 -7.22 11.18 -20.04
C ARG A 351 -8.15 10.33 -20.88
N TYR A 352 -8.34 9.08 -20.46
CA TYR A 352 -9.24 8.13 -21.11
C TYR A 352 -10.66 8.15 -20.52
N HIS A 353 -11.58 7.53 -21.24
CA HIS A 353 -12.92 7.16 -20.84
C HIS A 353 -13.03 5.63 -20.68
N TYR A 354 -14.13 5.14 -20.10
CA TYR A 354 -14.32 3.72 -19.80
C TYR A 354 -14.14 2.79 -21.00
N CYS A 355 -14.68 3.16 -22.17
CA CYS A 355 -14.61 2.33 -23.36
C CYS A 355 -13.19 2.26 -23.97
N ASP A 356 -12.32 3.24 -23.67
CA ASP A 356 -10.94 3.26 -24.16
C ASP A 356 -10.07 2.16 -23.53
N ALA A 357 -10.53 1.52 -22.44
CA ALA A 357 -9.82 0.41 -21.81
C ALA A 357 -10.00 -0.94 -22.54
N TYR A 358 -10.83 -1.01 -23.58
CA TYR A 358 -11.03 -2.24 -24.35
C TYR A 358 -9.70 -2.86 -24.87
N PRO A 359 -8.73 -2.09 -25.42
CA PRO A 359 -7.46 -2.64 -25.89
C PRO A 359 -6.65 -3.28 -24.76
N ASP A 360 -6.79 -2.82 -23.51
CA ASP A 360 -6.09 -3.40 -22.35
C ASP A 360 -6.59 -4.82 -22.08
N VAL A 361 -7.92 -5.02 -22.11
CA VAL A 361 -8.55 -6.33 -21.93
C VAL A 361 -8.14 -7.27 -23.06
N ALA A 362 -8.18 -6.79 -24.30
CA ALA A 362 -7.79 -7.58 -25.47
C ALA A 362 -6.30 -7.98 -25.45
N ALA A 363 -5.42 -7.09 -24.98
CA ALA A 363 -4.00 -7.38 -24.81
C ALA A 363 -3.75 -8.42 -23.70
N GLY A 364 -4.52 -8.37 -22.61
CA GLY A 364 -4.53 -9.39 -21.57
C GLY A 364 -4.82 -10.79 -22.08
N LEU A 365 -5.87 -10.93 -22.90
CA LEU A 365 -6.21 -12.21 -23.52
C LEU A 365 -5.10 -12.73 -24.44
N GLN A 366 -4.58 -11.87 -25.31
CA GLN A 366 -3.49 -12.23 -26.22
C GLN A 366 -2.22 -12.64 -25.46
N TYR A 367 -1.92 -11.97 -24.35
CA TYR A 367 -0.81 -12.33 -23.49
C TYR A 367 -0.99 -13.74 -22.91
N LEU A 368 -2.17 -14.06 -22.36
CA LEU A 368 -2.44 -15.39 -21.81
C LEU A 368 -2.34 -16.49 -22.86
N GLU A 369 -2.89 -16.25 -24.05
CA GLU A 369 -2.79 -17.17 -25.18
C GLU A 369 -1.32 -17.39 -25.60
N ALA A 370 -0.57 -16.30 -25.78
CA ALA A 370 0.83 -16.36 -26.20
C ALA A 370 1.72 -17.08 -25.17
N GLU A 371 1.42 -16.92 -23.88
CA GLU A 371 2.12 -17.59 -22.79
C GLU A 371 1.62 -19.03 -22.54
N GLY A 372 0.62 -19.51 -23.28
CA GLY A 372 0.14 -20.89 -23.21
C GLY A 372 -0.68 -21.21 -21.96
N TYR A 373 -1.43 -20.23 -21.44
CA TYR A 373 -2.46 -20.47 -20.42
C TYR A 373 -3.74 -20.98 -21.07
N THR A 374 -4.61 -21.58 -20.25
CA THR A 374 -5.96 -21.97 -20.70
C THR A 374 -6.78 -20.74 -21.11
N LYS A 375 -7.84 -20.95 -21.91
CA LYS A 375 -8.83 -19.90 -22.15
C LYS A 375 -9.33 -19.36 -20.82
N PRO A 376 -9.30 -18.05 -20.59
CA PRO A 376 -9.66 -17.51 -19.29
C PRO A 376 -11.17 -17.37 -19.15
N VAL A 377 -11.64 -17.49 -17.91
CA VAL A 377 -12.88 -16.83 -17.49
C VAL A 377 -12.55 -15.35 -17.29
N ILE A 378 -13.20 -14.46 -18.03
CA ILE A 378 -13.04 -13.02 -17.82
C ILE A 378 -13.95 -12.60 -16.68
N TRP A 379 -13.37 -11.99 -15.66
CA TRP A 379 -14.06 -11.51 -14.49
C TRP A 379 -13.89 -9.99 -14.41
N GLY A 380 -14.98 -9.25 -14.63
CA GLY A 380 -14.96 -7.79 -14.58
C GLY A 380 -15.85 -7.18 -13.50
N SER A 381 -15.59 -5.92 -13.18
CA SER A 381 -16.28 -5.13 -12.16
C SER A 381 -16.69 -3.77 -12.73
N SER A 382 -17.98 -3.40 -12.65
CA SER A 382 -18.50 -2.12 -13.17
C SER A 382 -18.31 -1.97 -14.69
N PHE A 383 -17.58 -0.95 -15.15
CA PHE A 383 -17.31 -0.72 -16.57
C PHE A 383 -16.54 -1.87 -17.23
N SER A 384 -15.62 -2.52 -16.50
CA SER A 384 -14.83 -3.61 -17.05
C SER A 384 -15.61 -4.92 -17.11
N ALA A 385 -16.66 -5.10 -16.28
CA ALA A 385 -17.63 -6.18 -16.44
C ALA A 385 -18.35 -6.07 -17.79
N THR A 386 -18.68 -4.84 -18.16
CA THR A 386 -19.27 -4.53 -19.46
C THR A 386 -18.29 -4.79 -20.61
N LEU A 387 -17.02 -4.40 -20.48
CA LEU A 387 -16.00 -4.74 -21.48
C LEU A 387 -15.76 -6.25 -21.57
N ALA A 388 -15.84 -6.98 -20.45
CA ALA A 388 -15.74 -8.44 -20.44
C ALA A 388 -16.87 -9.09 -21.24
N ILE A 389 -18.10 -8.60 -21.11
CA ILE A 389 -19.25 -9.04 -21.92
C ILE A 389 -19.01 -8.76 -23.40
N GLN A 390 -18.56 -7.55 -23.74
CA GLN A 390 -18.25 -7.17 -25.11
C GLN A 390 -17.19 -8.10 -25.72
N VAL A 391 -16.08 -8.31 -25.01
CA VAL A 391 -14.98 -9.17 -25.47
C VAL A 391 -15.44 -10.63 -25.61
N GLY A 392 -16.23 -11.14 -24.66
CA GLY A 392 -16.80 -12.48 -24.74
C GLY A 392 -17.75 -12.67 -25.93
N ALA A 393 -18.44 -11.61 -26.36
CA ALA A 393 -19.29 -11.63 -27.55
C ALA A 393 -18.48 -11.54 -28.85
N GLU A 394 -17.45 -10.71 -28.88
CA GLU A 394 -16.64 -10.46 -30.09
C GLU A 394 -15.56 -11.52 -30.33
N ARG A 395 -15.11 -12.22 -29.27
CA ARG A 395 -14.02 -13.21 -29.30
C ARG A 395 -14.34 -14.48 -28.51
N PRO A 396 -15.47 -15.17 -28.81
CA PRO A 396 -15.88 -16.36 -28.07
C PRO A 396 -14.86 -17.51 -28.16
N GLU A 397 -14.00 -17.53 -29.17
CA GLU A 397 -12.94 -18.52 -29.31
C GLU A 397 -11.81 -18.36 -28.28
N ALA A 398 -11.61 -17.16 -27.75
CA ALA A 398 -10.53 -16.82 -26.84
C ALA A 398 -10.96 -16.73 -25.37
N VAL A 399 -12.24 -16.95 -25.08
CA VAL A 399 -12.84 -16.77 -23.75
C VAL A 399 -13.59 -18.04 -23.35
N GLU A 400 -13.40 -18.50 -22.12
CA GLU A 400 -14.11 -19.66 -21.59
C GLU A 400 -15.52 -19.28 -21.11
N ALA A 401 -15.59 -18.21 -20.31
CA ALA A 401 -16.84 -17.68 -19.75
C ALA A 401 -16.65 -16.23 -19.27
N VAL A 402 -17.75 -15.58 -18.90
CA VAL A 402 -17.75 -14.22 -18.33
C VAL A 402 -18.47 -14.17 -16.98
N LEU A 403 -17.76 -13.66 -15.97
CA LEU A 403 -18.28 -13.26 -14.66
C LEU A 403 -18.37 -11.73 -14.60
N ALA A 404 -19.58 -11.19 -14.64
CA ALA A 404 -19.81 -9.75 -14.74
C ALA A 404 -20.45 -9.19 -13.46
N PHE A 405 -19.70 -8.42 -12.69
CA PHE A 405 -20.19 -7.77 -11.47
C PHE A 405 -20.63 -6.33 -11.73
N SER A 406 -21.91 -6.03 -11.48
CA SER A 406 -22.55 -4.72 -11.66
C SER A 406 -22.21 -4.05 -13.02
N PRO A 407 -22.43 -4.71 -14.18
CA PRO A 407 -22.04 -4.16 -15.47
C PRO A 407 -22.62 -2.75 -15.69
N ALA A 408 -21.73 -1.81 -16.01
CA ALA A 408 -22.07 -0.42 -16.21
C ALA A 408 -22.80 -0.18 -17.54
N GLN A 409 -23.60 0.89 -17.60
CA GLN A 409 -24.27 1.33 -18.81
C GLN A 409 -24.56 2.84 -18.76
N GLY A 410 -25.29 3.34 -19.76
CA GLY A 410 -25.72 4.73 -19.82
C GLY A 410 -24.62 5.65 -20.38
N PRO A 411 -24.67 6.96 -20.08
CA PRO A 411 -23.77 7.95 -20.68
C PRO A 411 -22.27 7.61 -20.58
N PRO A 412 -21.74 7.08 -19.46
CA PRO A 412 -20.32 6.71 -19.37
C PRO A 412 -19.89 5.57 -20.30
N MET A 413 -20.85 4.76 -20.77
CA MET A 413 -20.62 3.60 -21.67
C MET A 413 -21.19 3.85 -23.07
N LYS A 414 -21.49 5.10 -23.42
CA LYS A 414 -22.18 5.45 -24.68
C LYS A 414 -21.41 4.98 -25.91
N GLU A 415 -20.08 5.03 -25.87
CA GLU A 415 -19.23 4.74 -27.04
C GLU A 415 -19.16 3.25 -27.35
N CYS A 416 -19.11 2.40 -26.32
CA CYS A 416 -19.05 0.96 -26.46
C CYS A 416 -20.41 0.27 -26.47
N GLN A 417 -21.52 0.99 -26.20
CA GLN A 417 -22.91 0.51 -26.36
C GLN A 417 -23.12 -0.95 -25.90
N PRO A 418 -23.19 -1.21 -24.59
CA PRO A 418 -22.97 -2.57 -24.12
C PRO A 418 -24.16 -3.52 -24.23
N ASN A 419 -25.36 -2.97 -24.37
CA ASN A 419 -26.60 -3.74 -24.29
C ASN A 419 -26.82 -4.73 -25.45
N PRO A 420 -26.51 -4.40 -26.72
CA PRO A 420 -26.58 -5.36 -27.82
C PRO A 420 -25.73 -6.62 -27.66
N TYR A 421 -24.68 -6.60 -26.82
CA TYR A 421 -23.82 -7.78 -26.65
C TYR A 421 -24.48 -8.91 -25.85
N PHE A 422 -25.56 -8.66 -25.10
CA PHE A 422 -26.29 -9.74 -24.45
C PHE A 422 -27.00 -10.67 -25.44
N GLU A 423 -27.38 -10.17 -26.62
CA GLU A 423 -27.91 -11.03 -27.68
C GLU A 423 -26.80 -11.84 -28.37
N GLN A 424 -25.58 -11.27 -28.43
CA GLN A 424 -24.48 -11.79 -29.24
C GLN A 424 -23.56 -12.77 -28.49
N ILE A 425 -23.43 -12.60 -27.16
CA ILE A 425 -22.53 -13.41 -26.36
C ILE A 425 -22.99 -14.88 -26.36
N SER A 426 -22.06 -15.77 -26.74
CA SER A 426 -22.32 -17.20 -26.87
C SER A 426 -21.58 -18.05 -25.84
N VAL A 427 -20.56 -17.49 -25.19
CA VAL A 427 -19.91 -18.11 -24.03
C VAL A 427 -20.80 -17.98 -22.79
N PRO A 428 -20.69 -18.89 -21.81
CA PRO A 428 -21.44 -18.78 -20.56
C PRO A 428 -21.25 -17.41 -19.89
N LEU A 429 -22.38 -16.77 -19.52
CA LEU A 429 -22.40 -15.48 -18.84
C LEU A 429 -23.18 -15.59 -17.53
N MET A 430 -22.57 -15.07 -16.46
CA MET A 430 -23.19 -14.89 -15.17
C MET A 430 -23.06 -13.43 -14.71
N VAL A 431 -24.20 -12.78 -14.49
CA VAL A 431 -24.27 -11.38 -14.05
C VAL A 431 -24.65 -11.28 -12.58
N PHE A 432 -23.82 -10.59 -11.80
CA PHE A 432 -24.06 -10.29 -10.40
C PHE A 432 -24.47 -8.84 -10.23
N ARG A 433 -25.49 -8.55 -9.42
CA ARG A 433 -25.91 -7.17 -9.13
C ARG A 433 -26.44 -7.04 -7.71
N PRO A 434 -26.11 -5.98 -6.95
CA PRO A 434 -26.75 -5.73 -5.67
C PRO A 434 -28.17 -5.20 -5.88
N ARG A 435 -29.10 -5.59 -5.00
CA ARG A 435 -30.51 -5.18 -5.06
C ARG A 435 -30.70 -3.66 -5.05
N SER A 436 -29.82 -2.93 -4.37
CA SER A 436 -29.83 -1.46 -4.29
C SER A 436 -29.74 -0.78 -5.67
N GLU A 437 -29.03 -1.38 -6.61
CA GLU A 437 -28.90 -0.87 -7.98
C GLU A 437 -30.19 -0.98 -8.82
N LEU A 438 -31.12 -1.86 -8.44
CA LEU A 438 -32.40 -2.03 -9.15
C LEU A 438 -33.39 -0.89 -8.88
N SER A 439 -33.01 0.08 -8.06
CA SER A 439 -33.73 1.35 -7.93
C SER A 439 -33.57 2.26 -9.16
N TYR A 440 -32.56 2.02 -10.00
CA TYR A 440 -32.32 2.77 -11.24
C TYR A 440 -32.99 2.08 -12.43
N GLU A 441 -33.96 2.75 -13.05
CA GLU A 441 -34.78 2.20 -14.15
C GLU A 441 -33.94 1.62 -15.30
N GLY A 442 -32.83 2.28 -15.65
CA GLY A 442 -31.91 1.77 -16.66
C GLY A 442 -31.38 0.38 -16.31
N LEU A 443 -30.94 0.18 -15.07
CA LEU A 443 -30.32 -1.08 -14.63
C LEU A 443 -31.36 -2.20 -14.54
N THR A 444 -32.60 -1.89 -14.16
CA THR A 444 -33.72 -2.83 -14.21
C THR A 444 -34.02 -3.28 -15.64
N LYS A 445 -34.00 -2.37 -16.63
CA LYS A 445 -34.16 -2.73 -18.04
C LYS A 445 -33.00 -3.59 -18.57
N GLN A 446 -31.78 -3.29 -18.15
CA GLN A 446 -30.61 -4.09 -18.52
C GLN A 446 -30.72 -5.51 -17.95
N LEU A 447 -31.13 -5.67 -16.68
CA LEU A 447 -31.37 -6.98 -16.08
C LEU A 447 -32.43 -7.78 -16.84
N ALA A 448 -33.56 -7.16 -17.17
CA ALA A 448 -34.63 -7.83 -17.92
C ALA A 448 -34.14 -8.35 -19.28
N MET A 449 -33.29 -7.57 -19.98
CA MET A 449 -32.69 -7.98 -21.24
C MET A 449 -31.69 -9.14 -21.09
N ILE A 450 -30.90 -9.16 -20.01
CA ILE A 450 -29.99 -10.28 -19.70
C ILE A 450 -30.80 -11.59 -19.52
N GLU A 451 -31.90 -11.52 -18.77
CA GLU A 451 -32.81 -12.64 -18.53
C GLU A 451 -33.57 -13.06 -19.79
N GLU A 452 -33.99 -12.10 -20.62
CA GLU A 452 -34.65 -12.34 -21.91
C GLU A 452 -33.79 -13.20 -22.85
N TYR A 453 -32.49 -12.96 -22.89
CA TYR A 453 -31.54 -13.75 -23.68
C TYR A 453 -31.04 -15.02 -22.96
N GLY A 454 -31.61 -15.37 -21.80
CA GLY A 454 -31.36 -16.64 -21.12
C GLY A 454 -30.05 -16.72 -20.34
N HIS A 455 -29.40 -15.59 -20.07
CA HIS A 455 -28.15 -15.55 -19.31
C HIS A 455 -28.41 -15.67 -17.81
N GLN A 456 -27.44 -16.22 -17.08
CA GLN A 456 -27.59 -16.42 -15.65
C GLN A 456 -27.45 -15.09 -14.89
N THR A 457 -28.32 -14.86 -13.90
CA THR A 457 -28.29 -13.66 -13.04
C THR A 457 -28.28 -14.02 -11.56
N TYR A 458 -27.73 -13.13 -10.74
CA TYR A 458 -27.81 -13.19 -9.28
C TYR A 458 -27.97 -11.80 -8.70
N ILE A 459 -29.04 -11.64 -7.91
CA ILE A 459 -29.31 -10.42 -7.18
C ILE A 459 -28.89 -10.61 -5.73
N ALA A 460 -27.85 -9.89 -5.31
CA ALA A 460 -27.38 -9.89 -3.93
C ALA A 460 -28.32 -9.01 -3.07
N GLU A 461 -28.96 -9.61 -2.06
CA GLU A 461 -29.82 -8.88 -1.11
C GLU A 461 -29.02 -7.81 -0.35
N ASN A 462 -27.86 -8.21 0.19
CA ASN A 462 -26.93 -7.34 0.91
C ASN A 462 -25.62 -7.27 0.12
N GLY A 463 -25.54 -6.38 -0.87
CA GLY A 463 -24.34 -6.23 -1.70
C GLY A 463 -24.00 -4.78 -1.99
N VAL A 464 -22.74 -4.55 -2.34
CA VAL A 464 -22.24 -3.26 -2.83
C VAL A 464 -21.85 -3.36 -4.31
N HIS A 465 -21.58 -2.22 -4.94
CA HIS A 465 -21.26 -2.15 -6.36
C HIS A 465 -19.98 -2.92 -6.74
N GLY A 466 -20.05 -3.70 -7.81
CA GLY A 466 -18.90 -4.41 -8.39
C GLY A 466 -18.47 -5.66 -7.59
N SER A 467 -17.25 -6.13 -7.85
CA SER A 467 -16.67 -7.31 -7.17
C SER A 467 -16.50 -7.11 -5.66
N SER A 468 -16.55 -5.87 -5.18
CA SER A 468 -16.59 -5.55 -3.75
C SER A 468 -17.75 -6.21 -3.00
N MET A 469 -18.80 -6.69 -3.68
CA MET A 469 -19.84 -7.51 -3.05
C MET A 469 -19.32 -8.84 -2.46
N LEU A 470 -18.12 -9.27 -2.83
CA LEU A 470 -17.49 -10.48 -2.28
C LEU A 470 -16.60 -10.20 -1.06
N VAL A 471 -16.49 -8.93 -0.64
CA VAL A 471 -15.59 -8.51 0.44
C VAL A 471 -16.41 -8.13 1.67
N ALA A 472 -16.32 -8.95 2.72
CA ALA A 472 -17.13 -8.81 3.93
C ALA A 472 -17.00 -7.43 4.58
N GLU A 473 -15.80 -6.86 4.59
CA GLU A 473 -15.53 -5.53 5.15
C GLU A 473 -16.21 -4.42 4.34
N ARG A 474 -16.38 -4.59 3.03
CA ARG A 474 -17.01 -3.59 2.15
C ARG A 474 -18.53 -3.73 2.13
N VAL A 475 -19.03 -4.95 2.34
CA VAL A 475 -20.47 -5.24 2.48
C VAL A 475 -20.97 -4.96 3.90
N GLU A 476 -20.07 -4.95 4.88
CA GLU A 476 -20.38 -4.94 6.32
C GLU A 476 -21.33 -6.09 6.70
N GLY A 477 -21.10 -7.28 6.13
CA GLY A 477 -22.01 -8.41 6.28
C GLY A 477 -21.48 -9.73 5.75
N ASP A 478 -22.33 -10.76 5.82
CA ASP A 478 -22.03 -12.09 5.29
C ASP A 478 -22.06 -12.10 3.76
N VAL A 479 -20.95 -12.49 3.16
CA VAL A 479 -20.74 -12.59 1.71
C VAL A 479 -20.72 -14.04 1.21
N THR A 480 -20.88 -15.02 2.09
CA THR A 480 -20.91 -16.46 1.75
C THR A 480 -21.91 -16.76 0.63
N PRO A 481 -23.16 -16.26 0.64
CA PRO A 481 -24.13 -16.55 -0.43
C PRO A 481 -23.69 -16.04 -1.80
N HIS A 482 -22.90 -14.98 -1.85
CA HIS A 482 -22.38 -14.42 -3.10
C HIS A 482 -21.26 -15.29 -3.65
N TRP A 483 -20.35 -15.74 -2.78
CA TRP A 483 -19.30 -16.69 -3.11
C TRP A 483 -19.84 -18.05 -3.53
N ASP A 484 -20.85 -18.58 -2.86
CA ASP A 484 -21.49 -19.85 -3.24
C ASP A 484 -21.98 -19.82 -4.68
N ARG A 485 -22.51 -18.67 -5.13
CA ARG A 485 -22.97 -18.50 -6.50
C ARG A 485 -21.82 -18.39 -7.51
N VAL A 486 -20.72 -17.73 -7.14
CA VAL A 486 -19.49 -17.73 -7.95
C VAL A 486 -18.97 -19.15 -8.13
N TRP A 487 -18.84 -19.92 -7.04
CA TRP A 487 -18.30 -21.27 -7.08
C TRP A 487 -19.21 -22.24 -7.83
N ALA A 488 -20.54 -22.08 -7.71
CA ALA A 488 -21.48 -22.85 -8.51
C ALA A 488 -21.26 -22.63 -10.00
N PHE A 489 -21.16 -21.36 -10.44
CA PHE A 489 -20.93 -21.05 -11.86
C PHE A 489 -19.57 -21.55 -12.35
N LEU A 490 -18.50 -21.31 -11.60
CA LEU A 490 -17.17 -21.77 -11.99
C LEU A 490 -17.04 -23.29 -12.02
N GLY A 491 -17.82 -24.02 -11.22
CA GLY A 491 -17.84 -25.48 -11.23
C GLY A 491 -18.70 -26.10 -12.35
N GLU A 492 -19.45 -25.31 -13.10
CA GLU A 492 -20.20 -25.75 -14.29
C GLU A 492 -19.35 -25.73 -15.57
N LEU A 493 -18.20 -25.05 -15.54
CA LEU A 493 -17.20 -24.98 -16.61
C LEU A 493 -16.24 -26.18 -16.53
#